data_AF-A0A960B8E8-F1
#
_entry.id   AF-A0A960B8E8-F1
#
_cell.length_a   1.000
_cell.length_b   1.000
_cell.length_c   1.000
_cell.angle_alpha   90.00
_cell.angle_beta   90.00
_cell.angle_gamma   90.00
#
_symmetry.space_group_name_H-M   'P 1'
#
loop_
_entity.id
_entity.type
_entity.pdbx_description
1 polymer ?
#
loop_
_entity_poly.entity_id
_entity_poly.type
_entity_poly.pdbx_seq_one_letter_code
_entity_poly.pdbx_strand_id
1 'polypeptide(L)'
;MGRLLAAGAYRLNMTPNQVTGVSAVFTYSGIVVVALAPIAVWTGILVAALLVLGYALDSADGQLARLRGGGSLAGEWLDHVIDSGKIATLHVAVLVAFYRAGVEPIWLAVPLVFMVFYVIHFFGMLLTELLTRVHIARQGLPATPGSASQLMSILKLPTDYGLLCLVFVFWGIDPVFRWIYLLLALAMAGYTLLVLVKWYRQVARLQG
;
A
#
# COMPACT_ATOMS: atom_id res chain seq x y z
N MET A 1 4.68 13.74 -7.64
CA MET A 1 4.54 14.46 -6.35
C MET A 1 5.73 14.21 -5.42
N GLY A 2 6.13 12.96 -5.17
CA GLY A 2 7.25 12.61 -4.26
C GLY A 2 8.56 13.37 -4.47
N ARG A 3 8.96 13.69 -5.72
CA ARG A 3 10.23 14.38 -6.00
C ARG A 3 10.31 15.79 -5.42
N LEU A 4 9.19 16.51 -5.44
CA LEU A 4 9.12 17.87 -4.88
C LEU A 4 9.15 17.82 -3.34
N LEU A 5 8.42 16.87 -2.75
CA LEU A 5 8.41 16.66 -1.30
C LEU A 5 9.79 16.20 -0.79
N ALA A 6 10.47 15.31 -1.51
CA ALA A 6 11.81 14.85 -1.18
C ALA A 6 12.82 16.01 -1.23
N ALA A 7 12.73 16.89 -2.22
CA ALA A 7 13.56 18.09 -2.31
C ALA A 7 13.30 19.07 -1.15
N GLY A 8 12.04 19.23 -0.74
CA GLY A 8 11.67 20.02 0.44
C GLY A 8 12.22 19.42 1.73
N ALA A 9 12.03 18.12 1.95
CA ALA A 9 12.55 17.40 3.12
C ALA A 9 14.08 17.43 3.20
N TYR A 10 14.76 17.34 2.05
CA TYR A 10 16.21 17.51 1.97
C TYR A 10 16.65 18.90 2.44
N ARG A 11 15.97 19.96 1.98
CA ARG A 11 16.23 21.34 2.43
C ARG A 11 15.95 21.57 3.91
N LEU A 12 14.97 20.84 4.47
CA LEU A 12 14.64 20.87 5.90
C LEU A 12 15.55 19.98 6.76
N ASN A 13 16.60 19.40 6.19
CA ASN A 13 17.51 18.46 6.88
C ASN A 13 16.81 17.25 7.52
N MET A 14 15.64 16.85 7.00
CA MET A 14 14.94 15.68 7.51
C MET A 14 15.66 14.39 7.10
N THR A 15 15.55 13.35 7.95
CA THR A 15 15.96 11.98 7.63
C THR A 15 14.82 11.23 6.93
N PRO A 16 15.09 10.17 6.15
CA PRO A 16 14.04 9.34 5.55
C PRO A 16 13.05 8.82 6.59
N ASN A 17 13.53 8.27 7.72
CA ASN A 17 12.65 7.76 8.80
C ASN A 17 11.74 8.83 9.41
N GLN A 18 12.18 10.10 9.46
CA GLN A 18 11.30 11.20 9.89
C GLN A 18 10.18 11.45 8.88
N VAL A 19 10.49 11.41 7.58
CA VAL A 19 9.49 11.53 6.52
C VAL A 19 8.50 10.36 6.57
N THR A 20 8.99 9.13 6.77
CA THR A 20 8.17 7.92 7.00
C THR A 20 7.25 8.09 8.21
N GLY A 21 7.74 8.65 9.32
CA GLY A 21 6.91 8.95 10.49
C GLY A 21 5.80 9.97 10.21
N VAL A 22 6.10 11.04 9.46
CA VAL A 22 5.09 12.03 9.05
C VAL A 22 4.07 11.41 8.08
N SER A 23 4.52 10.60 7.12
CA SER A 23 3.67 9.81 6.22
C SER A 23 2.68 8.96 7.02
N ALA A 24 3.16 8.26 8.04
CA ALA A 24 2.34 7.43 8.91
C ALA A 24 1.28 8.26 9.66
N VAL A 25 1.65 9.42 10.22
CA VAL A 25 0.69 10.30 10.91
C VAL A 25 -0.47 10.69 10.00
N PHE A 26 -0.20 11.12 8.78
CA PHE A 26 -1.26 11.47 7.82
C PHE A 26 -2.12 10.26 7.45
N THR A 27 -1.47 9.13 7.16
CA THR A 27 -2.15 7.89 6.79
C THR A 27 -3.08 7.40 7.89
N TYR A 28 -2.57 7.24 9.12
CA TYR A 28 -3.37 6.77 10.25
C TYR A 28 -4.43 7.77 10.69
N SER A 29 -4.18 9.09 10.54
CA SER A 29 -5.24 10.09 10.73
C SER A 29 -6.39 9.88 9.75
N GLY A 30 -6.10 9.64 8.47
CA GLY A 30 -7.12 9.30 7.47
C GLY A 30 -7.89 8.03 7.84
N ILE A 31 -7.20 6.99 8.29
CA ILE A 31 -7.80 5.72 8.73
C ILE A 31 -8.75 5.92 9.93
N VAL A 32 -8.34 6.73 10.92
CA VAL A 32 -9.19 7.07 12.07
C VAL A 32 -10.43 7.84 11.63
N VAL A 33 -10.28 8.80 10.70
CA VAL A 33 -11.41 9.54 10.13
C VAL A 33 -12.38 8.59 9.42
N VAL A 34 -11.90 7.65 8.58
CA VAL A 34 -12.76 6.62 7.96
C VAL A 34 -13.55 5.85 9.01
N ALA A 35 -12.88 5.37 10.06
CA ALA A 35 -13.51 4.52 11.06
C ALA A 35 -14.57 5.24 11.91
N LEU A 36 -14.33 6.53 12.24
CA LEU A 36 -15.08 7.25 13.28
C LEU A 36 -16.02 8.34 12.75
N ALA A 37 -15.67 9.01 11.64
CA ALA A 37 -16.49 10.09 11.08
C ALA A 37 -17.73 9.55 10.34
N PRO A 38 -18.76 10.38 10.11
CA PRO A 38 -19.92 9.97 9.32
C PRO A 38 -19.57 9.76 7.85
N ILE A 39 -20.33 8.89 7.18
CA ILE A 39 -20.28 8.71 5.73
C ILE A 39 -20.86 9.96 5.07
N ALA A 40 -19.98 10.84 4.61
CA ALA A 40 -20.34 12.12 4.00
C ALA A 40 -19.29 12.53 2.95
N VAL A 41 -19.70 13.38 2.01
CA VAL A 41 -18.82 13.82 0.91
C VAL A 41 -17.58 14.54 1.44
N TRP A 42 -17.74 15.42 2.43
CA TRP A 42 -16.62 16.12 3.04
C TRP A 42 -15.64 15.17 3.75
N THR A 43 -16.15 14.13 4.41
CA THR A 43 -15.34 13.09 5.04
C THR A 43 -14.48 12.38 3.98
N GLY A 44 -15.10 12.03 2.85
CA GLY A 44 -14.41 11.39 1.73
C GLY A 44 -13.26 12.23 1.16
N ILE A 45 -13.51 13.52 0.94
CA ILE A 45 -12.49 14.46 0.45
C ILE A 45 -11.34 14.58 1.46
N LEU A 46 -11.65 14.71 2.76
CA LEU A 46 -10.65 14.80 3.82
C LEU A 46 -9.79 13.53 3.89
N VAL A 47 -10.43 12.36 3.89
CA VAL A 47 -9.75 11.06 3.91
C VAL A 47 -8.85 10.93 2.68
N ALA A 48 -9.38 11.19 1.48
CA ALA A 48 -8.59 11.10 0.26
C ALA A 48 -7.38 12.03 0.31
N ALA A 49 -7.53 13.27 0.78
CA ALA A 49 -6.42 14.21 0.94
C ALA A 49 -5.36 13.72 1.93
N LEU A 50 -5.77 13.22 3.10
CA LEU A 50 -4.87 12.68 4.13
C LEU A 50 -4.10 11.46 3.62
N LEU A 51 -4.80 10.50 3.02
CA LEU A 51 -4.19 9.27 2.50
C LEU A 51 -3.26 9.54 1.31
N VAL A 52 -3.67 10.41 0.36
CA VAL A 52 -2.81 10.80 -0.78
C VAL A 52 -1.57 11.55 -0.31
N LEU A 53 -1.69 12.42 0.70
CA LEU A 53 -0.54 13.12 1.27
C LEU A 53 0.40 12.15 1.98
N GLY A 54 -0.14 11.21 2.78
CA GLY A 54 0.63 10.12 3.37
C GLY A 54 1.41 9.35 2.31
N TYR A 55 0.70 8.81 1.30
CA TYR A 55 1.30 8.10 0.17
C TYR A 55 2.35 8.92 -0.61
N ALA A 56 2.15 10.23 -0.78
CA ALA A 56 3.11 11.08 -1.45
C ALA A 56 4.40 11.29 -0.65
N LEU A 57 4.29 11.35 0.69
CA LEU A 57 5.43 11.43 1.63
C LEU A 57 6.18 10.10 1.73
N ASP A 58 5.45 8.99 1.77
CA ASP A 58 5.95 7.61 1.63
C ASP A 58 6.83 7.48 0.38
N SER A 59 6.30 7.90 -0.77
CA SER A 59 7.08 7.90 -2.02
C SER A 59 8.30 8.84 -1.99
N ALA A 60 8.30 9.86 -1.11
CA ALA A 60 9.37 10.84 -0.98
C ALA A 60 10.52 10.34 -0.09
N ASP A 61 10.25 9.50 0.92
CA ASP A 61 11.29 8.99 1.81
C ASP A 61 12.32 8.11 1.06
N GLY A 62 11.87 7.24 0.16
CA GLY A 62 12.73 6.37 -0.65
C GLY A 62 13.47 7.15 -1.73
N GLN A 63 12.94 8.31 -2.15
CA GLN A 63 13.67 9.24 -3.01
C GLN A 63 14.74 10.01 -2.22
N LEU A 64 14.40 10.44 -0.99
CA LEU A 64 15.34 11.12 -0.09
C LEU A 64 16.49 10.20 0.33
N ALA A 65 16.22 8.92 0.60
CA ALA A 65 17.23 7.90 0.87
C ALA A 65 18.21 7.77 -0.29
N ARG A 66 17.71 7.68 -1.53
CA ARG A 66 18.55 7.67 -2.75
C ARG A 66 19.39 8.94 -2.90
N LEU A 67 18.83 10.11 -2.61
CA LEU A 67 19.56 11.39 -2.65
C LEU A 67 20.64 11.50 -1.56
N ARG A 68 20.46 10.83 -0.41
CA ARG A 68 21.39 10.86 0.73
C ARG A 68 22.42 9.72 0.72
N GLY A 69 22.54 8.98 -0.38
CA GLY A 69 23.56 7.94 -0.54
C GLY A 69 23.11 6.51 -0.21
N GLY A 70 21.81 6.27 0.02
CA GLY A 70 21.25 4.93 0.18
C GLY A 70 20.17 4.81 1.28
N GLY A 71 19.51 3.65 1.31
CA GLY A 71 18.62 3.24 2.40
C GLY A 71 19.38 2.60 3.56
N SER A 72 18.70 2.37 4.68
CA SER A 72 19.25 1.64 5.84
C SER A 72 18.38 0.43 6.17
N LEU A 73 18.95 -0.61 6.78
CA LEU A 73 18.19 -1.80 7.22
C LEU A 73 17.05 -1.43 8.19
N ALA A 74 17.31 -0.49 9.10
CA ALA A 74 16.29 0.00 10.03
C ALA A 74 15.17 0.77 9.31
N GLY A 75 15.51 1.54 8.26
CA GLY A 75 14.54 2.25 7.44
C GLY A 75 13.68 1.30 6.61
N GLU A 76 14.28 0.32 5.95
CA GLU A 76 13.55 -0.73 5.20
C GLU A 76 12.62 -1.54 6.12
N TRP A 77 13.07 -1.89 7.32
CA TRP A 77 12.22 -2.54 8.31
C TRP A 77 11.06 -1.65 8.75
N LEU A 78 11.32 -0.37 9.04
CA LEU A 78 10.29 0.59 9.47
C LEU A 78 9.22 0.77 8.41
N ASP A 79 9.63 0.93 7.16
CA ASP A 79 8.75 1.06 5.99
C ASP A 79 7.81 -0.14 5.88
N HIS A 80 8.37 -1.36 5.87
CA HIS A 80 7.56 -2.58 5.82
C HIS A 80 6.61 -2.76 7.02
N VAL A 81 7.01 -2.37 8.22
CA VAL A 81 6.14 -2.46 9.40
C VAL A 81 4.97 -1.49 9.27
N ILE A 82 5.23 -0.23 8.91
CA ILE A 82 4.17 0.77 8.70
C ILE A 82 3.26 0.37 7.53
N ASP A 83 3.82 -0.14 6.44
CA ASP A 83 3.07 -0.66 5.30
C ASP A 83 2.12 -1.78 5.70
N SER A 84 2.61 -2.77 6.46
CA SER A 84 1.79 -3.88 6.92
C SER A 84 0.64 -3.40 7.83
N GLY A 85 0.92 -2.40 8.68
CA GLY A 85 -0.07 -1.80 9.55
C GLY A 85 -1.13 -1.01 8.78
N LYS A 86 -0.70 -0.16 7.82
CA LYS A 86 -1.60 0.73 7.08
C LYS A 86 -2.60 -0.05 6.21
N ILE A 87 -2.13 -1.12 5.55
CA ILE A 87 -2.99 -1.94 4.69
C ILE A 87 -4.04 -2.72 5.49
N ALA A 88 -3.66 -3.25 6.67
CA ALA A 88 -4.60 -4.00 7.51
C ALA A 88 -5.64 -3.07 8.15
N THR A 89 -5.17 -1.97 8.75
CA THR A 89 -6.04 -1.07 9.51
C THR A 89 -6.98 -0.26 8.64
N LEU A 90 -6.62 0.09 7.40
CA LEU A 90 -7.51 0.80 6.47
C LEU A 90 -8.76 -0.02 6.15
N HIS A 91 -8.61 -1.31 5.85
CA HIS A 91 -9.75 -2.18 5.55
C HIS A 91 -10.61 -2.46 6.80
N VAL A 92 -9.99 -2.58 7.97
CA VAL A 92 -10.71 -2.65 9.26
C VAL A 92 -11.51 -1.37 9.49
N ALA A 93 -10.96 -0.19 9.19
CA ALA A 93 -11.68 1.07 9.34
C ALA A 93 -12.93 1.14 8.44
N VAL A 94 -12.82 0.69 7.18
CA VAL A 94 -13.98 0.59 6.27
C VAL A 94 -15.04 -0.38 6.83
N LEU A 95 -14.61 -1.54 7.34
CA LEU A 95 -15.51 -2.50 7.99
C LEU A 95 -16.25 -1.89 9.18
N VAL A 96 -15.53 -1.21 10.07
CA VAL A 96 -16.10 -0.53 11.25
C VAL A 96 -17.11 0.54 10.82
N ALA A 97 -16.78 1.33 9.80
CA ALA A 97 -17.66 2.36 9.28
C ALA A 97 -18.95 1.78 8.67
N PHE A 98 -18.84 0.72 7.86
CA PHE A 98 -20.00 0.04 7.27
C PHE A 98 -20.89 -0.58 8.35
N TYR A 99 -20.29 -1.21 9.37
CA TYR A 99 -21.02 -1.76 10.49
C TYR A 99 -21.78 -0.66 11.27
N ARG A 100 -21.12 0.45 11.59
CA ARG A 100 -21.73 1.60 12.29
C ARG A 100 -22.84 2.27 11.49
N ALA A 101 -22.71 2.30 10.17
CA ALA A 101 -23.71 2.88 9.26
C ALA A 101 -24.89 1.94 8.98
N GLY A 102 -24.88 0.70 9.49
CA GLY A 102 -25.96 -0.27 9.27
C GLY A 102 -26.04 -0.77 7.82
N VAL A 103 -24.90 -0.80 7.11
CA VAL A 103 -24.83 -1.36 5.75
C VAL A 103 -25.16 -2.86 5.81
N GLU A 104 -25.85 -3.36 4.78
CA GLU A 104 -26.28 -4.77 4.73
C GLU A 104 -25.10 -5.74 4.95
N PRO A 105 -25.30 -6.85 5.70
CA PRO A 105 -24.22 -7.75 6.10
C PRO A 105 -23.34 -8.27 4.96
N ILE A 106 -23.90 -8.46 3.76
CA ILE A 106 -23.14 -8.93 2.60
C ILE A 106 -21.99 -7.99 2.22
N TRP A 107 -22.14 -6.68 2.43
CA TRP A 107 -21.10 -5.70 2.13
C TRP A 107 -19.97 -5.68 3.16
N LEU A 108 -20.20 -6.19 4.38
CA LEU A 108 -19.15 -6.34 5.38
C LEU A 108 -18.11 -7.40 4.98
N ALA A 109 -18.47 -8.35 4.12
CA ALA A 109 -17.55 -9.32 3.56
C ALA A 109 -16.50 -8.67 2.64
N VAL A 110 -16.82 -7.54 1.99
CA VAL A 110 -15.92 -6.88 1.02
C VAL A 110 -14.61 -6.40 1.67
N PRO A 111 -14.61 -5.55 2.71
CA PRO A 111 -13.36 -5.14 3.37
C PRO A 111 -12.60 -6.32 4.00
N LEU A 112 -13.30 -7.36 4.48
CA LEU A 112 -12.66 -8.57 5.02
C LEU A 112 -11.88 -9.32 3.93
N VAL A 113 -12.53 -9.60 2.80
CA VAL A 113 -11.89 -10.27 1.66
C VAL A 113 -10.75 -9.43 1.12
N PHE A 114 -10.95 -8.11 0.99
CA PHE A 114 -9.91 -7.20 0.52
C PHE A 114 -8.69 -7.25 1.43
N MET A 115 -8.88 -7.14 2.75
CA MET A 115 -7.81 -7.24 3.75
C MET A 115 -7.03 -8.56 3.64
N VAL A 116 -7.74 -9.69 3.56
CA VAL A 116 -7.11 -11.02 3.47
C VAL A 116 -6.20 -11.11 2.24
N PHE A 117 -6.70 -10.73 1.07
CA PHE A 117 -5.89 -10.77 -0.15
C PHE A 117 -4.74 -9.76 -0.13
N TYR A 118 -4.93 -8.58 0.50
CA TYR A 118 -3.85 -7.61 0.66
C TYR A 118 -2.71 -8.15 1.53
N VAL A 119 -3.04 -8.77 2.67
CA VAL A 119 -2.06 -9.41 3.55
C VAL A 119 -1.31 -10.52 2.81
N ILE A 120 -2.03 -11.43 2.15
CA ILE A 120 -1.42 -12.51 1.37
C ILE A 120 -0.48 -11.96 0.29
N HIS A 121 -0.92 -10.91 -0.42
CA HIS A 121 -0.13 -10.28 -1.47
C HIS A 121 1.16 -9.65 -0.92
N PHE A 122 1.04 -8.85 0.14
CA PHE A 122 2.16 -8.17 0.78
C PHE A 122 3.22 -9.17 1.26
N PHE A 123 2.80 -10.19 2.01
CA PHE A 123 3.72 -11.23 2.49
C PHE A 123 4.30 -12.07 1.35
N GLY A 124 3.49 -12.42 0.34
CA GLY A 124 3.96 -13.16 -0.83
C GLY A 124 5.05 -12.40 -1.60
N MET A 125 4.85 -11.09 -1.81
CA MET A 125 5.83 -10.21 -2.43
C MET A 125 7.11 -10.14 -1.60
N LEU A 126 6.98 -9.77 -0.32
CA LEU A 126 8.11 -9.54 0.60
C LEU A 126 8.94 -10.82 0.79
N LEU A 127 8.30 -11.97 1.00
CA LEU A 127 9.01 -13.24 1.17
C LEU A 127 9.73 -13.67 -0.11
N THR A 128 9.09 -13.48 -1.28
CA THR A 128 9.71 -13.80 -2.57
C THR A 128 10.96 -12.94 -2.79
N GLU A 129 10.87 -11.66 -2.48
CA GLU A 129 12.00 -10.73 -2.58
C GLU A 129 13.12 -11.10 -1.60
N LEU A 130 12.81 -11.32 -0.32
CA LEU A 130 13.81 -11.70 0.68
C LEU A 130 14.53 -13.01 0.33
N LEU A 131 13.79 -14.06 -0.05
CA LEU A 131 14.38 -15.35 -0.43
C LEU A 131 15.26 -15.22 -1.68
N THR A 132 14.82 -14.45 -2.66
CA THR A 132 15.59 -14.19 -3.89
C THR A 132 16.88 -13.42 -3.57
N ARG A 133 16.80 -12.35 -2.77
CA ARG A 133 17.98 -11.56 -2.35
C ARG A 133 18.98 -12.41 -1.58
N VAL A 134 18.51 -13.22 -0.63
CA VAL A 134 19.36 -14.13 0.17
C VAL A 134 20.04 -15.18 -0.72
N HIS A 135 19.33 -15.75 -1.69
CA HIS A 135 19.89 -16.72 -2.62
C HIS A 135 21.00 -16.11 -3.49
N ILE A 136 20.74 -14.94 -4.11
CA ILE A 136 21.73 -14.20 -4.92
C ILE A 136 22.98 -13.89 -4.09
N ALA A 137 22.80 -13.39 -2.86
CA ALA A 137 23.90 -13.06 -1.97
C ALA A 137 24.75 -14.28 -1.60
N ARG A 138 24.12 -15.45 -1.38
CA ARG A 138 24.83 -16.72 -1.11
C ARG A 138 25.64 -17.21 -2.31
N GLN A 139 25.21 -16.92 -3.53
CA GLN A 139 25.90 -17.34 -4.75
C GLN A 139 26.93 -16.32 -5.24
N GLY A 140 27.05 -15.15 -4.61
CA GLY A 140 27.95 -14.08 -5.05
C GLY A 140 27.59 -13.51 -6.43
N LEU A 141 26.36 -13.72 -6.90
CA LEU A 141 25.93 -13.23 -8.22
C LEU A 141 25.67 -11.72 -8.18
N PRO A 142 26.05 -10.97 -9.23
CA PRO A 142 25.69 -9.57 -9.34
C PRO A 142 24.18 -9.40 -9.45
N ALA A 143 23.61 -8.47 -8.69
CA ALA A 143 22.20 -8.13 -8.78
C ALA A 143 21.90 -7.60 -10.20
N THR A 144 21.08 -8.33 -10.98
CA THR A 144 20.61 -7.86 -12.28
C THR A 144 19.42 -6.91 -12.09
N PRO A 145 19.46 -5.68 -12.63
CA PRO A 145 18.30 -4.79 -12.61
C PRO A 145 17.17 -5.40 -13.44
N GLY A 146 16.04 -5.70 -12.81
CA GLY A 146 14.85 -6.16 -13.53
C GLY A 146 14.27 -5.04 -14.39
N SER A 147 14.11 -5.25 -15.70
CA SER A 147 13.37 -4.30 -16.54
C SER A 147 11.87 -4.39 -16.22
N ALA A 148 11.27 -3.29 -15.78
CA ALA A 148 9.84 -3.21 -15.54
C ALA A 148 9.12 -2.94 -16.87
N SER A 149 8.41 -3.95 -17.38
CA SER A 149 7.53 -3.78 -18.55
C SER A 149 6.37 -2.85 -18.24
N GLN A 150 6.12 -1.85 -19.10
CA GLN A 150 5.02 -0.88 -18.93
C GLN A 150 3.64 -1.56 -18.90
N LEU A 151 3.46 -2.66 -19.64
CA LEU A 151 2.24 -3.48 -19.61
C LEU A 151 1.99 -4.06 -18.21
N MET A 152 3.06 -4.44 -17.51
CA MET A 152 2.99 -4.95 -16.14
C MET A 152 2.65 -3.84 -15.13
N SER A 153 2.93 -2.58 -15.45
CA SER A 153 2.52 -1.43 -14.62
C SER A 153 1.02 -1.18 -14.68
N ILE A 154 0.41 -1.31 -15.87
CA ILE A 154 -1.04 -1.15 -16.05
C ILE A 154 -1.79 -2.29 -15.35
N LEU A 155 -1.30 -3.53 -15.48
CA LEU A 155 -1.94 -4.69 -14.85
C LEU A 155 -1.93 -4.62 -13.31
N LYS A 156 -1.02 -3.85 -12.73
CA LYS A 156 -0.89 -3.62 -11.28
C LYS A 156 -1.74 -2.47 -10.75
N LEU A 157 -2.34 -1.65 -11.62
CA LEU A 157 -3.14 -0.51 -11.19
C LEU A 157 -4.26 -0.87 -10.19
N PRO A 158 -4.99 -1.99 -10.33
CA PRO A 158 -6.04 -2.33 -9.36
C PRO A 158 -5.49 -2.66 -7.96
N THR A 159 -4.20 -2.95 -7.85
CA THR A 159 -3.51 -3.22 -6.58
C THR A 159 -2.73 -2.00 -6.07
N ASP A 160 -2.79 -0.88 -6.79
CA ASP A 160 -2.07 0.34 -6.44
C ASP A 160 -2.71 1.04 -5.23
N TYR A 161 -1.88 1.34 -4.24
CA TYR A 161 -2.33 2.01 -3.02
C TYR A 161 -2.78 3.45 -3.27
N GLY A 162 -2.14 4.16 -4.21
CA GLY A 162 -2.54 5.52 -4.59
C GLY A 162 -3.95 5.56 -5.20
N LEU A 163 -4.29 4.60 -6.06
CA LEU A 163 -5.65 4.42 -6.58
C LEU A 163 -6.65 4.18 -5.43
N LEU A 164 -6.32 3.30 -4.49
CA LEU A 164 -7.17 3.05 -3.32
C LEU A 164 -7.43 4.32 -2.51
N CYS A 165 -6.40 5.16 -2.30
CA CYS A 165 -6.54 6.45 -1.63
C CYS A 165 -7.54 7.37 -2.36
N LEU A 166 -7.46 7.43 -3.70
CA LEU A 166 -8.33 8.28 -4.52
C LEU A 166 -9.79 7.85 -4.49
N VAL A 167 -10.08 6.55 -4.36
CA VAL A 167 -11.47 6.06 -4.33
C VAL A 167 -12.27 6.62 -3.15
N PHE A 168 -11.62 7.03 -2.05
CA PHE A 168 -12.29 7.66 -0.92
C PHE A 168 -12.96 9.00 -1.25
N VAL A 169 -12.67 9.65 -2.40
CA VAL A 169 -13.46 10.81 -2.84
C VAL A 169 -14.94 10.47 -3.05
N PHE A 170 -15.24 9.20 -3.36
CA PHE A 170 -16.60 8.71 -3.52
C PHE A 170 -17.26 8.27 -2.21
N TRP A 171 -16.56 8.32 -1.07
CA TRP A 171 -17.02 7.83 0.23
C TRP A 171 -18.43 8.34 0.61
N GLY A 172 -18.69 9.62 0.39
CA GLY A 172 -20.00 10.22 0.69
C GLY A 172 -21.14 9.80 -0.24
N ILE A 173 -20.83 9.15 -1.36
CA ILE A 173 -21.77 8.58 -2.32
C ILE A 173 -21.74 7.06 -2.13
N ASP A 174 -22.28 6.60 -1.00
CA ASP A 174 -22.13 5.24 -0.48
C ASP A 174 -22.29 4.12 -1.54
N PRO A 175 -23.35 4.09 -2.39
CA PRO A 175 -23.47 3.05 -3.42
C PRO A 175 -22.31 3.04 -4.42
N VAL A 176 -21.84 4.23 -4.84
CA VAL A 176 -20.73 4.36 -5.79
C VAL A 176 -19.44 3.87 -5.15
N PHE A 177 -19.15 4.29 -3.91
CA PHE A 177 -17.98 3.82 -3.17
C PHE A 177 -17.99 2.30 -3.03
N ARG A 178 -19.11 1.71 -2.58
CA ARG A 178 -19.23 0.26 -2.35
C ARG A 178 -18.93 -0.56 -3.61
N TRP A 179 -19.47 -0.16 -4.76
CA TRP A 179 -19.20 -0.88 -6.02
C TRP A 179 -17.77 -0.71 -6.51
N ILE A 180 -17.19 0.49 -6.45
CA ILE A 180 -15.77 0.69 -6.83
C ILE A 180 -14.87 -0.12 -5.91
N TYR A 181 -15.12 -0.08 -4.60
CA TYR A 181 -14.35 -0.80 -3.60
C TYR A 181 -14.45 -2.33 -3.77
N LEU A 182 -15.62 -2.86 -4.11
CA LEU A 182 -15.80 -4.28 -4.47
C LEU A 182 -14.99 -4.65 -5.72
N LEU A 183 -15.03 -3.83 -6.78
CA LEU A 183 -14.27 -4.10 -8.00
C LEU A 183 -12.76 -4.13 -7.72
N LEU A 184 -12.26 -3.21 -6.89
CA LEU A 184 -10.87 -3.24 -6.44
C LEU A 184 -10.54 -4.49 -5.61
N ALA A 185 -11.42 -4.89 -4.69
CA ALA A 185 -11.24 -6.11 -3.90
C ALA A 185 -11.15 -7.37 -4.78
N LEU A 186 -12.05 -7.49 -5.77
CA LEU A 186 -12.05 -8.61 -6.72
C LEU A 186 -10.80 -8.60 -7.61
N ALA A 187 -10.39 -7.42 -8.09
CA ALA A 187 -9.18 -7.29 -8.89
C ALA A 187 -7.93 -7.63 -8.07
N MET A 188 -7.86 -7.21 -6.81
CA MET A 188 -6.78 -7.56 -5.87
C MET A 188 -6.74 -9.07 -5.62
N ALA A 189 -7.89 -9.69 -5.40
CA ALA A 189 -7.99 -11.13 -5.21
C ALA A 189 -7.51 -11.90 -6.45
N GLY A 190 -8.04 -11.56 -7.62
CA GLY A 190 -7.67 -12.18 -8.90
C GLY A 190 -6.18 -12.02 -9.21
N TYR A 191 -5.64 -10.80 -9.07
CA TYR A 191 -4.23 -10.53 -9.30
C TYR A 191 -3.34 -11.34 -8.35
N THR A 192 -3.67 -11.36 -7.05
CA THR A 192 -2.92 -12.08 -6.02
C THR A 192 -2.86 -13.57 -6.31
N LEU A 193 -3.97 -14.20 -6.67
CA LEU A 193 -4.00 -15.62 -7.04
C LEU A 193 -3.08 -15.93 -8.22
N LEU A 194 -3.07 -15.07 -9.25
CA LEU A 194 -2.21 -15.24 -10.41
C LEU A 194 -0.72 -15.12 -10.06
N VAL A 195 -0.34 -14.11 -9.26
CA VAL A 195 1.08 -13.88 -8.92
C VAL A 195 1.62 -14.88 -7.90
N LEU A 196 0.78 -15.44 -7.02
CA LEU A 196 1.22 -16.47 -6.07
C LEU A 196 1.77 -17.70 -6.80
N VAL A 197 1.11 -18.16 -7.85
CA VAL A 197 1.59 -19.29 -8.67
C VAL A 197 2.95 -18.96 -9.31
N LYS A 198 3.10 -17.72 -9.81
CA LYS A 198 4.35 -17.25 -10.41
C LYS A 198 5.47 -17.18 -9.37
N TRP A 199 5.23 -16.59 -8.22
CA TRP A 199 6.19 -16.43 -7.13
C TRP A 199 6.63 -17.77 -6.56
N TYR A 200 5.69 -18.68 -6.33
CA TYR A 200 6.02 -20.04 -5.90
C TYR A 200 6.94 -20.75 -6.89
N ARG A 201 6.61 -20.70 -8.20
CA ARG A 201 7.46 -21.28 -9.26
C ARG A 201 8.83 -20.62 -9.33
N GLN A 202 8.92 -19.31 -9.09
CA GLN A 202 10.18 -18.58 -9.07
C GLN A 202 11.06 -19.04 -7.89
N VAL A 203 10.51 -19.11 -6.68
CA VAL A 203 11.25 -19.55 -5.48
C VAL A 203 11.64 -21.02 -5.59
N ALA A 204 10.78 -21.89 -6.12
CA ALA A 204 11.09 -23.31 -6.32
C ALA A 204 12.28 -23.53 -7.26
N ARG A 205 12.46 -22.66 -8.27
CA ARG A 205 13.62 -22.70 -9.17
C ARG A 205 14.94 -22.27 -8.51
N LEU A 206 14.91 -21.66 -7.33
CA LEU A 206 16.14 -21.31 -6.60
C LEU A 206 16.77 -22.53 -5.89
N GLN A 207 16.07 -23.67 -5.84
CA GLN A 207 16.54 -24.90 -5.19
C GLN A 207 17.19 -25.89 -6.15
N GLY A 208 17.10 -25.68 -7.47
CA GLY A 208 17.71 -26.50 -8.51
C GLY A 208 18.70 -25.73 -9.36
#